data_AF-A0A7V0ITL3-F1
#
_entry.id   AF-A0A7V0ITL3-F1
#
_cell.length_a   1.000
_cell.length_b   1.000
_cell.length_c   1.000
_cell.angle_alpha   90.00
_cell.angle_beta   90.00
_cell.angle_gamma   90.00
#
_symmetry.space_group_name_H-M   'P 1'
#
loop_
_entity.id
_entity.type
_entity.pdbx_description
1 polymer ?
#
loop_
_entity_poly.entity_id
_entity_poly.type
_entity_poly.pdbx_seq_one_letter_code
_entity_poly.pdbx_strand_id
1 'polypeptide(L)'
;MNVVEFTPDREQYAYTFGGVEPVMRIEPGSVLRLWSEDAFNHALKSIHDLSSEKVDLRFVNPQTGPFHVEGAEPGDTLAIHIVDLTPARTWGASATIPFFGGLTGTDRTVNLQEALPDTTWIYEVDLDAGMVGFEARFGDFAVELPLAPMLGTVGVAPPGGEVRSSLVPERFGGNMDSPEVRAGTTIFLGVNQEGALFSLGDGHYRQGEGEACGTAVEGAMNSTIIVELIKGNAP
;
A
#
# COMPACT_ATOMS: atom_id res chain seq x y z
N MET A 1 17.07 -15.02 14.91
CA MET A 1 16.14 -14.21 14.09
C MET A 1 14.79 -14.28 14.78
N ASN A 2 14.31 -13.17 15.31
CA ASN A 2 13.01 -13.10 15.97
C ASN A 2 11.92 -13.06 14.89
N VAL A 3 10.81 -13.77 15.08
CA VAL A 3 9.67 -13.77 14.15
C VAL A 3 8.48 -13.15 14.88
N VAL A 4 7.94 -12.09 14.30
CA VAL A 4 6.76 -11.37 14.82
C VAL A 4 5.64 -11.53 13.81
N GLU A 5 4.46 -11.91 14.30
CA GLU A 5 3.25 -12.00 13.49
C GLU A 5 2.28 -10.91 13.96
N PHE A 6 1.73 -10.13 13.04
CA PHE A 6 0.81 -9.05 13.38
C PHE A 6 -0.27 -8.88 12.31
N THR A 7 -1.52 -8.93 12.77
CA THR A 7 -2.70 -8.61 11.98
C THR A 7 -3.43 -7.49 12.72
N PRO A 8 -3.56 -6.30 12.13
CA PRO A 8 -4.20 -5.17 12.77
C PRO A 8 -5.71 -5.39 12.90
N ASP A 9 -6.26 -5.07 14.07
CA ASP A 9 -7.68 -4.77 14.21
C ASP A 9 -8.02 -3.46 13.47
N ARG A 10 -9.30 -3.27 13.12
CA ARG A 10 -9.73 -2.09 12.35
C ARG A 10 -9.38 -0.75 13.01
N GLU A 11 -9.36 -0.70 14.33
CA GLU A 11 -9.01 0.50 15.10
C GLU A 11 -7.50 0.78 15.14
N GLN A 12 -6.68 -0.19 14.73
CA GLN A 12 -5.22 -0.08 14.72
C GLN A 12 -4.66 0.42 13.38
N TYR A 13 -5.50 0.58 12.34
CA TYR A 13 -5.04 1.18 11.10
C TYR A 13 -4.68 2.65 11.28
N ALA A 14 -3.49 3.00 10.81
CA ALA A 14 -3.12 4.38 10.55
C ALA A 14 -3.49 4.75 9.10
N TYR A 15 -3.85 6.02 8.87
CA TYR A 15 -4.07 6.59 7.52
C TYR A 15 -3.08 7.72 7.24
N THR A 16 -2.02 7.76 8.03
CA THR A 16 -0.95 8.75 7.94
C THR A 16 0.39 8.11 8.26
N PHE A 17 1.43 8.64 7.64
CA PHE A 17 2.80 8.48 8.09
C PHE A 17 3.12 9.62 9.07
N GLY A 18 3.54 9.27 10.28
CA GLY A 18 3.69 10.19 11.41
C GLY A 18 2.38 10.44 12.18
N GLY A 19 2.51 10.89 13.43
CA GLY A 19 1.38 11.30 14.27
C GLY A 19 0.55 10.19 14.91
N VAL A 20 0.98 8.93 14.77
CA VAL A 20 0.33 7.75 15.36
C VAL A 20 1.34 7.01 16.25
N GLU A 21 0.89 6.57 17.43
CA GLU A 21 1.71 5.78 18.35
C GLU A 21 2.06 4.40 17.74
N PRO A 22 3.23 3.84 18.03
CA PRO A 22 3.62 2.54 17.50
C PRO A 22 2.72 1.43 18.04
N VAL A 23 2.27 0.55 17.14
CA VAL A 23 1.49 -0.64 17.53
C VAL A 23 2.37 -1.68 18.23
N MET A 24 3.67 -1.68 17.97
CA MET A 24 4.65 -2.59 18.55
C MET A 24 6.08 -2.06 18.42
N ARG A 25 6.97 -2.51 19.32
CA ARG A 25 8.42 -2.30 19.23
C ARG A 25 9.10 -3.59 18.75
N ILE A 26 10.07 -3.46 17.85
CA ILE A 26 10.79 -4.60 17.24
C ILE A 26 12.30 -4.36 17.26
N GLU A 27 13.09 -5.43 17.31
CA GLU A 27 14.54 -5.37 17.21
C GLU A 27 14.98 -5.43 15.73
N PRO A 28 16.06 -4.74 15.33
CA PRO A 28 16.69 -4.95 14.02
C PRO A 28 17.01 -6.42 13.75
N GLY A 29 16.80 -6.87 12.52
CA GLY A 29 16.91 -8.26 12.09
C GLY A 29 15.66 -9.12 12.37
N SER A 30 14.56 -8.51 12.82
CA SER A 30 13.28 -9.22 13.00
C SER A 30 12.64 -9.55 11.65
N VAL A 31 12.06 -10.75 11.55
CA VAL A 31 11.15 -11.15 10.48
C VAL A 31 9.75 -10.76 10.90
N LEU A 32 9.04 -10.01 10.07
CA LEU A 32 7.63 -9.69 10.29
C LEU A 32 6.77 -10.46 9.28
N ARG A 33 5.74 -11.13 9.77
CA ARG A 33 4.64 -11.69 8.97
C ARG A 33 3.40 -10.87 9.26
N LEU A 34 3.02 -10.06 8.28
CA LEU A 34 2.02 -9.03 8.42
C LEU A 34 0.83 -9.32 7.53
N TRP A 35 -0.33 -8.87 7.96
CA TRP A 35 -1.53 -8.80 7.14
C TRP A 35 -1.92 -7.33 6.95
N SER A 36 -2.19 -6.91 5.72
CA SER A 36 -2.70 -5.58 5.41
C SER A 36 -4.02 -5.63 4.64
N GLU A 37 -4.87 -4.63 4.87
CA GLU A 37 -6.14 -4.47 4.14
C GLU A 37 -5.90 -3.85 2.76
N ASP A 38 -6.89 -4.00 1.86
CA ASP A 38 -6.92 -3.30 0.57
C ASP A 38 -7.05 -1.77 0.73
N ALA A 39 -6.68 -1.02 -0.32
CA ALA A 39 -6.74 0.44 -0.41
C ALA A 39 -8.07 1.04 0.06
N PHE A 40 -9.17 0.31 -0.16
CA PHE A 40 -10.54 0.78 0.05
C PHE A 40 -11.11 0.39 1.41
N ASN A 41 -10.33 -0.21 2.32
CA ASN A 41 -10.82 -0.76 3.59
C ASN A 41 -11.96 -1.77 3.40
N HIS A 42 -11.87 -2.61 2.37
CA HIS A 42 -12.89 -3.60 2.05
C HIS A 42 -14.27 -2.96 1.75
N ALA A 43 -14.28 -1.73 1.25
CA ALA A 43 -15.52 -1.01 0.93
C ALA A 43 -16.14 -1.46 -0.40
N LEU A 44 -15.31 -1.77 -1.40
CA LEU A 44 -15.73 -2.19 -2.74
C LEU A 44 -15.70 -3.71 -2.85
N LYS A 45 -16.87 -4.35 -2.98
CA LYS A 45 -17.05 -5.81 -3.00
C LYS A 45 -17.85 -6.32 -4.19
N SER A 46 -18.38 -5.40 -4.99
CA SER A 46 -19.26 -5.71 -6.11
C SER A 46 -19.03 -4.71 -7.22
N ILE A 47 -19.22 -5.15 -8.46
CA ILE A 47 -19.21 -4.31 -9.66
C ILE A 47 -20.31 -3.22 -9.68
N HIS A 48 -21.26 -3.29 -8.76
CA HIS A 48 -22.32 -2.30 -8.56
C HIS A 48 -21.99 -1.27 -7.48
N ASP A 49 -20.89 -1.47 -6.75
CA ASP A 49 -20.44 -0.50 -5.76
C ASP A 49 -19.85 0.71 -6.48
N LEU A 50 -20.13 1.90 -5.97
CA LEU A 50 -19.56 3.15 -6.47
C LEU A 50 -18.58 3.71 -5.45
N SER A 51 -17.40 4.12 -5.91
CA SER A 51 -16.36 4.66 -5.05
C SER A 51 -16.83 5.94 -4.35
N SER A 52 -17.55 6.80 -5.06
CA SER A 52 -18.13 8.04 -4.53
C SER A 52 -19.14 7.83 -3.39
N GLU A 53 -19.75 6.65 -3.29
CA GLU A 53 -20.71 6.32 -2.24
C GLU A 53 -20.07 5.63 -1.04
N LYS A 54 -18.98 4.86 -1.28
CA LYS A 54 -18.45 3.92 -0.29
C LYS A 54 -17.04 4.21 0.19
N VAL A 55 -16.25 4.97 -0.56
CA VAL A 55 -14.84 5.24 -0.26
C VAL A 55 -14.70 6.67 0.23
N ASP A 56 -14.13 6.82 1.42
CA ASP A 56 -13.71 8.11 1.95
C ASP A 56 -12.22 8.30 1.68
N LEU A 57 -11.87 9.13 0.70
CA LEU A 57 -10.48 9.39 0.29
C LEU A 57 -9.60 9.97 1.41
N ARG A 58 -10.18 10.41 2.54
CA ARG A 58 -9.40 10.81 3.73
C ARG A 58 -8.82 9.61 4.47
N PHE A 59 -9.38 8.42 4.26
CA PHE A 59 -9.08 7.18 4.98
C PHE A 59 -8.90 6.02 3.99
N VAL A 60 -8.02 6.18 2.99
CA VAL A 60 -7.61 5.12 2.06
C VAL A 60 -6.20 4.62 2.40
N ASN A 61 -5.81 3.49 1.82
CA ASN A 61 -4.50 2.86 1.99
C ASN A 61 -4.19 2.65 3.49
N PRO A 62 -5.04 1.87 4.20
CA PRO A 62 -4.86 1.61 5.63
C PRO A 62 -3.50 0.96 5.90
N GLN A 63 -2.76 1.54 6.83
CA GLN A 63 -1.39 1.15 7.14
C GLN A 63 -1.34 0.14 8.28
N THR A 64 -0.60 -0.94 8.06
CA THR A 64 -0.19 -1.90 9.09
C THR A 64 1.09 -1.40 9.74
N GLY A 65 0.97 -0.92 10.98
CA GLY A 65 2.02 -0.20 11.69
C GLY A 65 1.43 1.05 12.38
N PRO A 66 2.27 2.00 12.85
CA PRO A 66 3.72 1.99 12.72
C PRO A 66 4.42 1.06 13.70
N PHE A 67 5.53 0.48 13.28
CA PHE A 67 6.44 -0.29 14.12
C PHE A 67 7.61 0.58 14.55
N HIS A 68 7.92 0.54 15.84
CA HIS A 68 9.10 1.21 16.40
C HIS A 68 10.30 0.26 16.37
N VAL A 69 11.36 0.63 15.66
CA VAL A 69 12.60 -0.15 15.54
C VAL A 69 13.60 0.27 16.61
N GLU A 70 13.96 -0.65 17.50
CA GLU A 70 14.88 -0.35 18.60
C GLU A 70 16.24 0.17 18.11
N GLY A 71 16.70 1.27 18.70
CA GLY A 71 17.98 1.90 18.39
C GLY A 71 18.06 2.70 17.09
N ALA A 72 16.94 2.81 16.34
CA ALA A 72 16.85 3.65 15.15
C ALA A 72 16.75 5.13 15.55
N GLU A 73 17.64 5.97 15.01
CA GLU A 73 17.71 7.40 15.30
C GLU A 73 17.76 8.21 13.99
N PRO A 74 17.35 9.49 14.00
CA PRO A 74 17.44 10.34 12.83
C PRO A 74 18.85 10.35 12.20
N GLY A 75 18.93 10.06 10.90
CA GLY A 75 20.18 9.96 10.13
C GLY A 75 20.67 8.53 9.88
N ASP A 76 20.04 7.53 10.51
CA ASP A 76 20.20 6.12 10.14
C ASP A 76 19.42 5.76 8.86
N THR A 77 19.62 4.53 8.37
CA THR A 77 18.85 3.96 7.27
C THR A 77 18.12 2.70 7.71
N LEU A 78 16.84 2.62 7.43
CA LEU A 78 16.04 1.41 7.57
C LEU A 78 16.09 0.63 6.25
N ALA A 79 16.54 -0.63 6.32
CA ALA A 79 16.52 -1.55 5.19
C ALA A 79 15.38 -2.55 5.38
N ILE A 80 14.39 -2.50 4.48
CA ILE A 80 13.22 -3.38 4.51
C ILE A 80 13.34 -4.36 3.34
N HIS A 81 13.66 -5.61 3.65
CA HIS A 81 13.74 -6.68 2.66
C HIS A 81 12.35 -7.27 2.47
N ILE A 82 11.84 -7.21 1.23
CA ILE A 82 10.57 -7.82 0.87
C ILE A 82 10.83 -9.29 0.55
N VAL A 83 10.48 -10.18 1.48
CA VAL A 83 10.79 -11.62 1.35
C VAL A 83 9.72 -12.33 0.52
N ASP A 84 8.46 -12.11 0.86
CA ASP A 84 7.32 -12.74 0.19
C ASP A 84 6.08 -11.84 0.28
N LEU A 85 5.28 -11.82 -0.78
CA LEU A 85 4.01 -11.10 -0.86
C LEU A 85 2.99 -12.03 -1.51
N THR A 86 1.93 -12.36 -0.79
CA THR A 86 0.86 -13.24 -1.31
C THR A 86 -0.50 -12.62 -1.10
N PRO A 87 -1.39 -12.65 -2.10
CA PRO A 87 -2.78 -12.27 -1.94
C PRO A 87 -3.41 -12.97 -0.72
N ALA A 88 -4.05 -12.20 0.17
CA ALA A 88 -4.75 -12.73 1.32
C ALA A 88 -6.21 -13.12 1.02
N ARG A 89 -6.68 -12.78 -0.19
CA ARG A 89 -8.02 -13.11 -0.71
C ARG A 89 -7.92 -13.64 -2.12
N THR A 90 -8.95 -14.38 -2.53
CA THR A 90 -9.12 -14.87 -3.90
C THR A 90 -9.78 -13.83 -4.82
N TRP A 91 -9.80 -12.56 -4.43
CA TRP A 91 -10.31 -11.46 -5.23
C TRP A 91 -9.65 -10.14 -4.84
N GLY A 92 -9.64 -9.20 -5.77
CA GLY A 92 -9.24 -7.80 -5.56
C GLY A 92 -10.22 -6.83 -6.23
N ALA A 93 -10.07 -5.54 -5.98
CA ALA A 93 -10.91 -4.49 -6.54
C ALA A 93 -10.09 -3.44 -7.28
N SER A 94 -10.71 -2.75 -8.23
CA SER A 94 -10.16 -1.53 -8.82
C SER A 94 -11.32 -0.58 -9.06
N ALA A 95 -11.03 0.73 -9.08
CA ALA A 95 -12.04 1.73 -9.38
C ALA A 95 -11.49 2.91 -10.18
N THR A 96 -12.31 3.40 -11.11
CA THR A 96 -12.14 4.75 -11.67
C THR A 96 -12.86 5.71 -10.73
N ILE A 97 -12.11 6.33 -9.84
CA ILE A 97 -12.65 7.22 -8.81
C ILE A 97 -12.85 8.62 -9.44
N PRO A 98 -14.01 9.27 -9.26
CA PRO A 98 -14.24 10.60 -9.80
C PRO A 98 -13.17 11.61 -9.38
N PHE A 99 -12.61 12.31 -10.36
CA PHE A 99 -11.54 13.29 -10.19
C PHE A 99 -10.22 12.73 -9.58
N PHE A 100 -9.92 11.45 -9.82
CA PHE A 100 -8.70 10.80 -9.36
C PHE A 100 -8.14 9.87 -10.44
N GLY A 101 -6.82 9.93 -10.68
CA GLY A 101 -6.12 9.20 -11.75
C GLY A 101 -5.37 10.12 -12.73
N GLY A 102 -4.49 9.53 -13.54
CA GLY A 102 -3.58 10.26 -14.43
C GLY A 102 -4.21 10.79 -15.72
N LEU A 103 -5.37 10.25 -16.14
CA LEU A 103 -6.07 10.60 -17.38
C LEU A 103 -7.37 11.40 -17.14
N THR A 104 -7.51 12.01 -15.96
CA THR A 104 -8.67 12.84 -15.59
C THR A 104 -8.20 14.15 -14.95
N GLY A 105 -9.10 15.12 -14.86
CA GLY A 105 -8.92 16.22 -13.91
C GLY A 105 -8.91 15.74 -12.48
N THR A 106 -8.19 16.46 -11.62
CA THR A 106 -8.09 16.20 -10.19
C THR A 106 -8.15 17.51 -9.40
N ASP A 107 -8.10 17.42 -8.08
CA ASP A 107 -7.95 18.59 -7.20
C ASP A 107 -6.58 19.30 -7.34
N ARG A 108 -5.59 18.64 -7.96
CA ARG A 108 -4.26 19.19 -8.27
C ARG A 108 -4.10 19.61 -9.72
N THR A 109 -4.63 18.82 -10.64
CA THR A 109 -4.69 19.13 -12.08
C THR A 109 -6.10 19.61 -12.40
N VAL A 110 -6.35 20.85 -11.97
CA VAL A 110 -7.69 21.44 -11.99
C VAL A 110 -8.10 21.83 -13.41
N ASN A 111 -9.31 21.42 -13.78
CA ASN A 111 -9.93 21.69 -15.07
C ASN A 111 -11.47 21.67 -14.91
N LEU A 112 -12.21 21.85 -16.00
CA LEU A 112 -13.67 22.10 -15.98
C LEU A 112 -14.51 20.98 -16.61
N GLN A 113 -13.90 19.89 -17.09
CA GLN A 113 -14.66 18.78 -17.66
C GLN A 113 -15.33 17.94 -16.57
N GLU A 114 -16.35 17.20 -16.97
CA GLU A 114 -17.01 16.22 -16.12
C GLU A 114 -16.03 15.12 -15.70
N ALA A 115 -16.26 14.53 -14.52
CA ALA A 115 -15.48 13.38 -14.08
C ALA A 115 -15.66 12.19 -15.04
N LEU A 116 -14.65 11.33 -15.12
CA LEU A 116 -14.82 10.01 -15.72
C LEU A 116 -15.88 9.21 -14.94
N PRO A 117 -16.58 8.25 -15.57
CA PRO A 117 -17.59 7.45 -14.90
C PRO A 117 -17.04 6.73 -13.67
N ASP A 118 -17.74 6.85 -12.53
CA ASP A 118 -17.46 6.06 -11.33
C ASP A 118 -17.76 4.58 -11.64
N THR A 119 -16.72 3.76 -11.69
CA THR A 119 -16.82 2.37 -12.12
C THR A 119 -15.95 1.50 -11.23
N THR A 120 -16.51 0.37 -10.78
CA THR A 120 -15.80 -0.63 -9.98
C THR A 120 -15.61 -1.91 -10.78
N TRP A 121 -14.43 -2.50 -10.63
CA TRP A 121 -14.07 -3.84 -11.09
C TRP A 121 -13.82 -4.74 -9.88
N ILE A 122 -14.24 -6.00 -9.99
CA ILE A 122 -13.85 -7.07 -9.06
C ILE A 122 -13.08 -8.09 -9.89
N TYR A 123 -11.85 -8.38 -9.47
CA TYR A 123 -10.92 -9.28 -10.14
C TYR A 123 -10.90 -10.59 -9.36
N GLU A 124 -11.30 -11.68 -10.01
CA GLU A 124 -11.12 -13.02 -9.43
C GLU A 124 -9.64 -13.43 -9.52
N VAL A 125 -9.15 -14.07 -8.45
CA VAL A 125 -7.77 -14.51 -8.32
C VAL A 125 -7.72 -16.01 -8.12
N ASP A 126 -7.03 -16.70 -9.03
CA ASP A 126 -6.67 -18.10 -8.89
C ASP A 126 -5.27 -18.19 -8.25
N LEU A 127 -5.25 -18.50 -6.95
CA LEU A 127 -4.00 -18.61 -6.18
C LEU A 127 -3.16 -19.83 -6.59
N ASP A 128 -3.81 -20.92 -7.02
CA ASP A 128 -3.11 -22.15 -7.41
C ASP A 128 -2.46 -21.99 -8.78
N ALA A 129 -3.14 -21.32 -9.72
CA ALA A 129 -2.60 -20.99 -11.04
C ALA A 129 -1.68 -19.77 -11.03
N GLY A 130 -1.76 -18.92 -10.01
CA GLY A 130 -1.02 -17.67 -9.93
C GLY A 130 -1.51 -16.63 -10.93
N MET A 131 -2.83 -16.55 -11.15
CA MET A 131 -3.47 -15.73 -12.18
C MET A 131 -4.53 -14.79 -11.59
N VAL A 132 -4.74 -13.65 -12.25
CA VAL A 132 -5.79 -12.68 -11.97
C VAL A 132 -6.58 -12.36 -13.24
N GLY A 133 -7.91 -12.46 -13.14
CA GLY A 133 -8.83 -12.23 -14.25
C GLY A 133 -9.27 -10.77 -14.36
N PHE A 134 -9.19 -10.21 -15.56
CA PHE A 134 -9.78 -8.93 -15.93
C PHE A 134 -10.97 -9.12 -16.86
N GLU A 135 -12.10 -8.49 -16.53
CA GLU A 135 -13.27 -8.37 -17.40
C GLU A 135 -13.57 -6.89 -17.60
N ALA A 136 -13.71 -6.46 -18.86
CA ALA A 136 -14.06 -5.09 -19.17
C ALA A 136 -15.49 -4.77 -18.74
N ARG A 137 -15.70 -3.60 -18.14
CA ARG A 137 -17.06 -3.12 -17.78
C ARG A 137 -17.84 -2.62 -18.99
N PHE A 138 -17.15 -2.32 -20.09
CA PHE A 138 -17.71 -1.83 -21.34
C PHE A 138 -17.18 -2.68 -22.50
N GLY A 139 -18.03 -3.52 -23.08
CA GLY A 139 -17.66 -4.47 -24.14
C GLY A 139 -17.62 -5.92 -23.65
N ASP A 140 -17.00 -6.81 -24.42
CA ASP A 140 -16.90 -8.25 -24.19
C ASP A 140 -15.44 -8.74 -24.01
N PHE A 141 -14.50 -7.81 -23.83
CA PHE A 141 -13.10 -8.15 -23.63
C PHE A 141 -12.84 -8.69 -22.23
N ALA A 142 -12.16 -9.83 -22.16
CA ALA A 142 -11.64 -10.41 -20.93
C ALA A 142 -10.24 -10.99 -21.16
N VAL A 143 -9.41 -10.97 -20.13
CA VAL A 143 -8.05 -11.54 -20.18
C VAL A 143 -7.61 -12.00 -18.80
N GLU A 144 -6.84 -13.09 -18.73
CA GLU A 144 -6.15 -13.50 -17.52
C GLU A 144 -4.68 -13.08 -17.59
N LEU A 145 -4.17 -12.58 -16.48
CA LEU A 145 -2.80 -12.09 -16.35
C LEU A 145 -2.12 -12.81 -15.18
N PRO A 146 -0.81 -13.08 -15.22
CA PRO A 146 -0.09 -13.57 -14.06
C PRO A 146 -0.21 -12.60 -12.89
N LEU A 147 -0.26 -13.12 -11.66
CA LEU A 147 -0.07 -12.28 -10.48
C LEU A 147 1.31 -11.63 -10.52
N ALA A 148 1.38 -10.38 -10.07
CA ALA A 148 2.62 -9.66 -9.81
C ALA A 148 2.47 -8.85 -8.52
N PRO A 149 2.45 -9.53 -7.35
CA PRO A 149 2.16 -8.87 -6.08
C PRO A 149 3.22 -7.84 -5.70
N MET A 150 2.78 -6.68 -5.23
CA MET A 150 3.61 -5.59 -4.73
C MET A 150 2.92 -4.84 -3.57
N LEU A 151 3.65 -3.99 -2.86
CA LEU A 151 3.10 -3.04 -1.89
C LEU A 151 3.12 -1.62 -2.48
N GLY A 152 1.96 -0.97 -2.56
CA GLY A 152 1.85 0.44 -2.96
C GLY A 152 2.43 1.39 -1.92
N THR A 153 2.20 1.06 -0.64
CA THR A 153 2.66 1.86 0.49
C THR A 153 3.71 1.15 1.35
N VAL A 154 4.89 1.77 1.46
CA VAL A 154 5.89 1.46 2.48
C VAL A 154 6.58 2.76 2.87
N GLY A 155 6.59 3.10 4.17
CA GLY A 155 7.17 4.37 4.59
C GLY A 155 7.52 4.43 6.07
N VAL A 156 8.39 5.39 6.41
CA VAL A 156 8.75 5.78 7.78
C VAL A 156 8.01 7.05 8.17
N ALA A 157 8.03 7.43 9.45
CA ALA A 157 7.51 8.74 9.84
C ALA A 157 8.28 9.87 9.13
N PRO A 158 7.61 10.91 8.62
CA PRO A 158 8.25 12.04 7.97
C PRO A 158 9.15 12.86 8.94
N PRO A 159 10.15 13.60 8.45
CA PRO A 159 10.99 14.45 9.31
C PRO A 159 10.24 15.69 9.78
N GLY A 160 10.79 16.35 10.80
CA GLY A 160 10.22 17.59 11.35
C GLY A 160 8.91 17.40 12.11
N GLY A 161 8.53 16.15 12.42
CA GLY A 161 7.27 15.83 13.08
C GLY A 161 6.04 16.01 12.18
N GLU A 162 6.23 16.05 10.86
CA GLU A 162 5.11 16.14 9.92
C GLU A 162 4.23 14.88 9.97
N VAL A 163 2.95 15.08 9.68
CA VAL A 163 1.94 14.04 9.52
C VAL A 163 1.43 14.11 8.08
N ARG A 164 1.63 13.04 7.31
CA ARG A 164 1.30 13.01 5.88
C ARG A 164 0.31 11.88 5.62
N SER A 165 -0.72 12.14 4.81
CA SER A 165 -1.70 11.11 4.42
C SER A 165 -0.99 9.89 3.81
N SER A 166 -1.53 8.70 4.06
CA SER A 166 -1.10 7.43 3.45
C SER A 166 -1.16 7.45 1.92
N LEU A 167 -1.88 8.38 1.30
CA LEU A 167 -2.00 8.57 -0.15
C LEU A 167 -0.84 9.38 -0.77
N VAL A 168 0.11 9.87 0.03
CA VAL A 168 1.18 10.76 -0.44
C VAL A 168 2.52 10.02 -0.41
N PRO A 169 3.23 9.92 -1.56
CA PRO A 169 4.66 9.60 -1.55
C PRO A 169 5.51 10.83 -1.29
N GLU A 170 6.66 10.62 -0.65
CA GLU A 170 7.76 11.60 -0.58
C GLU A 170 9.08 10.88 -0.17
N ARG A 171 10.08 11.58 0.37
CA ARG A 171 11.38 11.05 0.80
C ARG A 171 11.27 10.08 1.97
N PHE A 172 10.13 10.06 2.66
CA PHE A 172 9.83 9.09 3.71
C PHE A 172 9.29 7.75 3.15
N GLY A 173 9.20 7.60 1.82
CA GLY A 173 8.49 6.49 1.16
C GLY A 173 7.03 6.89 0.98
N GLY A 174 6.12 6.14 1.59
CA GLY A 174 4.68 6.37 1.49
C GLY A 174 4.09 5.69 0.26
N ASN A 175 3.11 6.33 -0.38
CA ASN A 175 2.35 5.82 -1.53
C ASN A 175 3.15 5.87 -2.84
N MET A 176 4.22 5.08 -2.91
CA MET A 176 5.16 5.12 -4.03
C MET A 176 4.62 4.45 -5.28
N ASP A 177 3.72 3.47 -5.13
CA ASP A 177 3.06 2.73 -6.21
C ASP A 177 4.06 2.27 -7.27
N SER A 178 5.19 1.74 -6.80
CA SER A 178 6.26 1.25 -7.65
C SER A 178 6.17 -0.26 -7.77
N PRO A 179 5.97 -0.80 -9.00
CA PRO A 179 5.94 -2.25 -9.25
C PRO A 179 7.18 -3.02 -8.79
N GLU A 180 8.28 -2.32 -8.51
CA GLU A 180 9.52 -2.91 -7.99
C GLU A 180 9.48 -3.17 -6.47
N VAL A 181 8.46 -2.71 -5.73
CA VAL A 181 8.26 -3.07 -4.33
C VAL A 181 7.61 -4.46 -4.22
N ARG A 182 8.35 -5.46 -4.67
CA ARG A 182 7.93 -6.87 -4.78
C ARG A 182 8.90 -7.80 -4.07
N ALA A 183 8.50 -9.07 -3.90
CA ALA A 183 9.37 -10.10 -3.33
C ALA A 183 10.75 -10.15 -4.01
N GLY A 184 11.80 -10.20 -3.20
CA GLY A 184 13.20 -10.20 -3.61
C GLY A 184 13.85 -8.81 -3.68
N THR A 185 13.12 -7.71 -3.45
CA THR A 185 13.72 -6.36 -3.41
C THR A 185 13.98 -5.87 -1.98
N THR A 186 14.74 -4.78 -1.87
CA THR A 186 15.02 -4.12 -0.59
C THR A 186 14.78 -2.63 -0.76
N ILE A 187 13.99 -2.07 0.16
CA ILE A 187 13.72 -0.63 0.23
C ILE A 187 14.64 -0.03 1.30
N PHE A 188 15.29 1.07 0.98
CA PHE A 188 16.12 1.83 1.91
C PHE A 188 15.45 3.17 2.19
N LEU A 189 15.10 3.42 3.45
CA LEU A 189 14.43 4.65 3.88
C LEU A 189 15.26 5.34 4.96
N GLY A 190 15.48 6.65 4.81
CA GLY A 190 16.16 7.43 5.83
C GLY A 190 15.33 7.54 7.10
N VAL A 191 15.89 7.16 8.24
CA VAL A 191 15.23 7.31 9.55
C VAL A 191 15.16 8.81 9.85
N ASN A 192 13.94 9.31 10.03
CA ASN A 192 13.66 10.73 10.23
C ASN A 192 13.24 11.06 11.67
N GLN A 193 12.73 10.07 12.39
CA GLN A 193 12.28 10.17 13.77
C GLN A 193 12.79 8.96 14.55
N GLU A 194 12.89 9.08 15.87
CA GLU A 194 13.27 7.98 16.76
C GLU A 194 12.38 6.76 16.51
N GLY A 195 13.00 5.58 16.41
CA GLY A 195 12.31 4.34 16.13
C GLY A 195 11.86 4.15 14.67
N ALA A 196 12.14 5.09 13.77
CA ALA A 196 11.68 5.17 12.37
C ALA A 196 10.15 5.25 12.18
N LEU A 197 9.36 4.56 13.01
CA LEU A 197 7.90 4.50 12.98
C LEU A 197 7.41 4.13 11.58
N PHE A 198 7.83 2.95 11.10
CA PHE A 198 7.54 2.52 9.74
C PHE A 198 6.25 1.72 9.66
N SER A 199 5.55 1.86 8.54
CA SER A 199 4.34 1.11 8.21
C SER A 199 4.39 0.61 6.77
N LEU A 200 3.55 -0.37 6.47
CA LEU A 200 3.26 -0.81 5.11
C LEU A 200 1.78 -1.15 4.94
N GLY A 201 1.31 -1.19 3.70
CA GLY A 201 -0.02 -1.63 3.35
C GLY A 201 -0.25 -1.54 1.86
N ASP A 202 -1.52 -1.42 1.47
CA ASP A 202 -1.89 -1.15 0.08
C ASP A 202 -1.37 -2.22 -0.88
N GLY A 203 -1.85 -3.45 -0.68
CA GLY A 203 -1.39 -4.59 -1.48
C GLY A 203 -1.98 -4.55 -2.88
N HIS A 204 -1.14 -4.63 -3.90
CA HIS A 204 -1.60 -4.77 -5.28
C HIS A 204 -1.27 -6.16 -5.79
N TYR A 205 -2.26 -6.84 -6.36
CA TYR A 205 -2.03 -8.15 -6.97
C TYR A 205 -1.41 -8.03 -8.36
N ARG A 206 -1.59 -6.87 -8.99
CA ARG A 206 -0.93 -6.46 -10.24
C ARG A 206 -1.12 -4.96 -10.45
N GLN A 207 -0.05 -4.28 -10.86
CA GLN A 207 -0.07 -2.87 -11.25
C GLN A 207 0.71 -2.67 -12.56
N GLY A 208 0.28 -1.72 -13.38
CA GLY A 208 1.08 -1.21 -14.49
C GLY A 208 1.95 -0.02 -14.08
N GLU A 209 2.92 0.33 -14.92
CA GLU A 209 3.73 1.54 -14.73
C GLU A 209 2.86 2.80 -14.76
N GLY A 210 2.97 3.61 -13.72
CA GLY A 210 2.28 4.89 -13.57
C GLY A 210 0.81 4.83 -13.14
N GLU A 211 0.26 3.63 -12.91
CA GLU A 211 -1.08 3.44 -12.30
C GLU A 211 -2.16 4.37 -12.89
N ALA A 212 -2.29 4.36 -14.23
CA ALA A 212 -2.90 5.48 -14.94
C ALA A 212 -4.37 5.81 -14.58
N CYS A 213 -5.18 4.82 -14.16
CA CYS A 213 -6.56 5.05 -13.72
C CYS A 213 -6.68 5.47 -12.25
N GLY A 214 -5.56 5.51 -11.52
CA GLY A 214 -5.45 5.88 -10.11
C GLY A 214 -5.49 4.71 -9.14
N THR A 215 -5.86 3.51 -9.57
CA THR A 215 -5.87 2.32 -8.70
C THR A 215 -5.35 1.11 -9.46
N ALA A 216 -4.79 0.15 -8.73
CA ALA A 216 -4.29 -1.12 -9.22
C ALA A 216 -5.38 -2.21 -9.11
N VAL A 217 -4.96 -3.48 -9.10
CA VAL A 217 -5.78 -4.57 -8.53
C VAL A 217 -5.54 -4.59 -7.03
N GLU A 218 -6.30 -3.79 -6.31
CA GLU A 218 -6.23 -3.61 -4.86
C GLU A 218 -6.69 -4.87 -4.12
N GLY A 219 -5.91 -5.31 -3.14
CA GLY A 219 -6.25 -6.50 -2.37
C GLY A 219 -5.55 -6.57 -1.02
N ALA A 220 -6.19 -7.27 -0.09
CA ALA A 220 -5.54 -7.57 1.17
C ALA A 220 -4.31 -8.47 0.94
N MET A 221 -3.23 -8.23 1.67
CA MET A 221 -1.94 -8.86 1.41
C MET A 221 -1.39 -9.53 2.67
N ASN A 222 -0.85 -10.73 2.50
CA ASN A 222 0.09 -11.31 3.47
C ASN A 222 1.50 -10.92 3.05
N SER A 223 2.24 -10.27 3.95
CA SER A 223 3.58 -9.75 3.68
C SER A 223 4.57 -10.37 4.65
N THR A 224 5.61 -11.01 4.13
CA THR A 224 6.79 -11.40 4.92
C THR A 224 7.93 -10.45 4.60
N ILE A 225 8.43 -9.74 5.62
CA ILE A 225 9.55 -8.80 5.47
C ILE A 225 10.62 -9.03 6.54
N ILE A 226 11.85 -8.61 6.27
CA ILE A 226 12.91 -8.51 7.27
C ILE A 226 13.31 -7.04 7.40
N VAL A 227 13.42 -6.56 8.64
CA VAL A 227 13.72 -5.16 8.94
C VAL A 227 15.10 -5.07 9.57
N GLU A 228 16.05 -4.48 8.86
CA GLU A 228 17.40 -4.20 9.36
C GLU A 228 17.61 -2.70 9.59
N LEU A 229 18.54 -2.38 10.48
CA LEU A 229 18.95 -1.01 10.78
C LEU A 229 20.43 -0.83 10.42
N ILE A 230 20.70 0.11 9.52
CA ILE A 230 22.05 0.52 9.16
C ILE A 230 22.31 1.86 9.84
N LYS A 231 23.33 1.91 10.71
CA LYS A 231 23.67 3.15 11.42
C LYS A 231 24.29 4.17 10.46
N GLY A 232 23.79 5.41 10.51
CA GLY A 232 24.16 6.48 9.59
C GLY A 232 23.74 6.26 8.13
N ASN A 233 24.32 7.07 7.23
CA ASN A 233 24.18 6.96 5.77
C ASN A 233 22.74 7.08 5.23
N ALA A 234 21.86 7.84 5.89
CA ALA A 234 20.53 8.15 5.36
C ALA A 234 20.62 8.65 3.90
N PRO A 235 19.81 8.08 2.98
CA PRO A 235 19.77 8.48 1.57
C PRO A 235 19.19 9.89 1.33
#